data_AF-A0AAV6KDF3-F1
#
_entry.id   AF-A0AAV6KDF3-F1
#
_cell.length_a   1.000
_cell.length_b   1.000
_cell.length_c   1.000
_cell.angle_alpha   90.00
_cell.angle_beta   90.00
_cell.angle_gamma   90.00
#
_symmetry.space_group_name_H-M   'P 1'
#
loop_
_entity.id
_entity.type
_entity.pdbx_description
1 polymer ?
#
loop_
_entity_poly.entity_id
_entity_poly.type
_entity_poly.pdbx_seq_one_letter_code
_entity_poly.pdbx_strand_id
1 'polypeptide(L)'
;MSEGENDYAKDLPQLYTVAGKIYEGTQKSESFFSSACIYRVPEDLRKLNESAYTPRLIAIGPLHREDKHLQTPLQHVKLSYTNYLLSRLTPRMEDQQELTAGMEEELAKQKKLTVLQKCLAELKTLVHDAKKCYAEEVTLDEETMLIDGCFILEFLYRYRIRTQTVIKEAKSIRSFIS
;
A
#
# COMPACT_ATOMS: atom_id res chain seq x y z
N MET A 1 -40.43 37.20 51.07
CA MET A 1 -39.22 36.47 50.64
C MET A 1 -39.70 35.42 49.66
N SER A 2 -39.76 35.78 48.36
CA SER A 2 -40.25 34.88 47.31
C SER A 2 -39.11 34.01 46.80
N GLU A 3 -39.39 32.72 46.76
CA GLU A 3 -38.54 31.61 46.37
C GLU A 3 -37.98 31.85 44.95
N GLY A 4 -36.65 31.97 44.86
CA GLY A 4 -35.94 31.82 43.60
C GLY A 4 -35.91 30.35 43.23
N GLU A 5 -37.00 29.87 42.63
CA GLU A 5 -37.07 28.53 42.05
C GLU A 5 -35.90 28.37 41.08
N ASN A 6 -35.01 27.46 41.44
CA ASN A 6 -33.71 27.24 40.85
C ASN A 6 -33.82 26.98 39.33
N ASP A 7 -33.47 27.98 38.53
CA ASP A 7 -33.49 27.97 37.05
C ASP A 7 -32.72 26.77 36.45
N TYR A 8 -31.76 26.23 37.20
CA TYR A 8 -30.98 25.05 36.84
C TYR A 8 -31.80 23.75 36.67
N ALA A 9 -32.98 23.63 37.31
CA ALA A 9 -33.78 22.41 37.22
C ALA A 9 -34.52 22.28 35.87
N LYS A 10 -34.76 23.41 35.18
CA LYS A 10 -35.53 23.44 33.92
C LYS A 10 -34.72 22.96 32.71
N ASP A 11 -33.40 23.17 32.75
CA ASP A 11 -32.50 22.80 31.66
C ASP A 11 -31.90 21.39 31.79
N LEU A 12 -32.06 20.76 32.96
CA LEU A 12 -31.53 19.43 33.26
C LEU A 12 -31.92 18.36 32.21
N PRO A 13 -33.19 18.28 31.75
CA PRO A 13 -33.59 17.29 30.73
C PRO A 13 -32.92 17.53 29.36
N GLN A 14 -32.67 18.79 29.00
CA GLN A 14 -32.00 19.14 27.75
C GLN A 14 -30.51 18.80 27.82
N LEU A 15 -29.88 19.03 28.97
CA LEU A 15 -28.50 18.60 29.24
C LEU A 15 -28.33 17.08 29.14
N TYR A 16 -29.24 16.28 29.69
CA TYR A 16 -29.23 14.83 29.51
C TYR A 16 -29.42 14.41 28.06
N THR A 17 -30.27 15.11 27.31
CA THR A 17 -30.47 14.86 25.87
C THR A 17 -29.21 15.18 25.06
N VAL A 18 -28.54 16.28 25.36
CA VAL A 18 -27.27 16.67 24.71
C VAL A 18 -26.17 15.68 25.07
N ALA A 19 -26.05 15.29 26.34
CA ALA A 19 -25.08 14.29 26.79
C ALA A 19 -25.31 12.93 26.10
N GLY A 20 -26.57 12.51 25.93
CA GLY A 20 -26.93 11.32 25.17
C GLY A 20 -26.48 11.39 23.71
N LYS A 21 -26.74 12.51 23.03
CA LYS A 21 -26.28 12.75 21.65
C LYS A 21 -24.76 12.77 21.54
N ILE A 22 -24.06 13.35 22.51
CA ILE A 22 -22.60 13.35 22.57
C ILE A 22 -22.09 11.92 22.70
N TYR A 23 -22.63 11.15 23.64
CA TYR A 23 -22.24 9.76 23.86
C TYR A 23 -22.50 8.87 22.63
N GLU A 24 -23.68 8.96 22.03
CA GLU A 24 -24.01 8.26 20.79
C GLU A 24 -23.09 8.67 19.64
N GLY A 25 -22.78 9.96 19.53
CA GLY A 25 -21.83 10.49 18.56
C GLY A 25 -20.43 9.90 18.73
N THR A 26 -19.93 9.81 19.98
CA THR A 26 -18.63 9.21 20.31
C THR A 26 -18.60 7.72 19.98
N GLN A 27 -19.60 6.94 20.38
CA GLN A 27 -19.66 5.51 20.10
C GLN A 27 -19.72 5.23 18.59
N LYS A 28 -20.53 6.02 17.87
CA LYS A 28 -20.63 5.90 16.42
C LYS A 28 -19.32 6.30 15.74
N SER A 29 -18.65 7.33 16.26
CA SER A 29 -17.33 7.78 15.80
C SER A 29 -16.24 6.73 16.02
N GLU A 30 -16.19 6.06 17.17
CA GLU A 30 -15.25 4.96 17.42
C GLU A 30 -15.50 3.76 16.52
N SER A 31 -16.77 3.48 16.18
CA SER A 31 -17.11 2.49 15.15
C SER A 31 -16.83 2.97 13.72
N PHE A 32 -16.89 4.28 13.46
CA PHE A 32 -16.63 4.91 12.14
C PHE A 32 -15.14 5.04 11.86
N PHE A 33 -14.34 5.33 12.89
CA PHE A 33 -12.89 5.14 12.92
C PHE A 33 -12.58 3.64 13.08
N SER A 34 -13.19 2.85 12.19
CA SER A 34 -12.70 1.56 11.74
C SER A 34 -11.18 1.60 11.64
N SER A 35 -10.51 0.46 11.85
CA SER A 35 -9.09 0.29 11.53
C SER A 35 -8.74 0.62 10.07
N ALA A 36 -9.72 0.94 9.24
CA ALA A 36 -9.54 1.45 7.90
C ALA A 36 -8.65 2.68 7.88
N CYS A 37 -7.69 2.67 6.96
CA CYS A 37 -6.79 3.78 6.66
C CYS A 37 -6.69 4.06 5.15
N ILE A 38 -7.42 3.30 4.33
CA ILE A 38 -7.48 3.41 2.87
C ILE A 38 -8.93 3.68 2.48
N TYR A 39 -9.15 4.83 1.83
CA TYR A 39 -10.47 5.33 1.47
C TYR A 39 -10.51 5.69 -0.01
N ARG A 40 -11.66 5.49 -0.65
CA ARG A 40 -11.94 6.17 -1.91
C ARG A 40 -12.11 7.66 -1.66
N VAL A 41 -11.71 8.45 -2.64
CA VAL A 41 -11.94 9.88 -2.63
C VAL A 41 -13.45 10.13 -2.74
N PRO A 42 -14.07 10.91 -1.84
CA PRO A 42 -15.48 11.27 -1.93
C PRO A 42 -15.85 11.83 -3.30
N GLU A 43 -17.01 11.43 -3.81
CA GLU A 43 -17.43 11.73 -5.17
C GLU A 43 -17.52 13.24 -5.46
N ASP A 44 -17.96 14.03 -4.48
CA ASP A 44 -18.02 15.49 -4.63
C ASP A 44 -16.63 16.12 -4.78
N LEU A 45 -15.61 15.58 -4.11
CA LEU A 45 -14.22 16.00 -4.31
C LEU A 45 -13.67 15.51 -5.64
N ARG A 46 -14.02 14.28 -6.03
CA ARG A 46 -13.60 13.69 -7.30
C ARG A 46 -14.13 14.47 -8.50
N LYS A 47 -15.38 14.92 -8.47
CA LYS A 47 -16.00 15.74 -9.53
C LYS A 47 -15.29 17.07 -9.78
N LEU A 48 -14.65 17.65 -8.75
CA LEU A 48 -13.90 18.90 -8.92
C LEU A 48 -12.66 18.70 -9.81
N ASN A 49 -12.01 17.53 -9.70
CA ASN A 49 -10.87 17.17 -10.56
C ASN A 49 -10.67 15.66 -10.60
N GLU A 50 -11.35 14.98 -11.51
CA GLU A 50 -11.29 13.51 -11.60
C GLU A 50 -9.87 13.01 -11.91
N SER A 51 -9.12 13.76 -12.71
CA SER A 51 -7.77 13.38 -13.13
C SER A 51 -6.74 13.38 -12.00
N ALA A 52 -6.97 14.15 -10.93
CA ALA A 52 -6.11 14.17 -9.75
C ALA A 52 -6.23 12.88 -8.91
N TYR A 53 -7.35 12.17 -9.03
CA TYR A 53 -7.68 10.99 -8.24
C TYR A 53 -7.77 9.71 -9.07
N THR A 54 -7.43 9.79 -10.36
CA THR A 54 -7.35 8.65 -11.26
C THR A 54 -5.89 8.34 -11.53
N PRO A 55 -5.38 7.16 -11.14
CA PRO A 55 -4.02 6.77 -11.50
C PRO A 55 -3.83 6.82 -13.01
N ARG A 56 -2.64 7.26 -13.44
CA ARG A 56 -2.33 7.49 -14.87
C ARG A 56 -1.42 6.43 -15.49
N LEU A 57 -0.64 5.74 -14.67
CA LEU A 57 0.45 4.88 -15.14
C LEU A 57 0.28 3.43 -14.69
N ILE A 58 0.16 3.21 -13.39
CA ILE A 58 0.13 1.87 -12.78
C ILE A 58 -0.91 1.87 -11.65
N ALA A 59 -1.70 0.81 -11.59
CA ALA A 59 -2.59 0.51 -10.46
C ALA A 59 -1.79 -0.16 -9.33
N ILE A 60 -1.97 0.31 -8.10
CA ILE A 60 -1.46 -0.31 -6.88
C ILE A 60 -2.67 -0.62 -5.99
N GLY A 61 -2.78 -1.87 -5.57
CA GLY A 61 -3.89 -2.38 -4.78
C GLY A 61 -5.16 -2.63 -5.59
N PRO A 62 -6.25 -3.03 -4.92
CA PRO A 62 -7.46 -3.55 -5.54
C PRO A 62 -8.39 -2.47 -6.13
N LEU A 63 -8.31 -1.21 -5.66
CA LEU A 63 -9.30 -0.17 -5.97
C LEU A 63 -9.37 0.23 -7.45
N HIS A 64 -8.26 0.07 -8.16
CA HIS A 64 -8.09 0.46 -9.57
C HIS A 64 -7.77 -0.73 -10.48
N ARG A 65 -8.02 -1.97 -10.01
CA ARG A 65 -7.69 -3.17 -10.79
C ARG A 65 -8.49 -3.26 -12.10
N GLU A 66 -9.77 -2.89 -12.03
CA GLU A 66 -10.71 -2.99 -13.16
C GLU A 66 -10.66 -1.80 -14.11
N ASP A 67 -9.81 -0.81 -13.82
CA ASP A 67 -9.66 0.39 -14.63
C ASP A 67 -8.98 0.03 -15.98
N LYS A 68 -9.78 -0.04 -17.04
CA LYS A 68 -9.32 -0.44 -18.38
C LYS A 68 -8.17 0.42 -18.90
N HIS A 69 -8.15 1.72 -18.58
CA HIS A 69 -7.07 2.62 -19.00
C HIS A 69 -5.74 2.32 -18.29
N LEU A 70 -5.76 1.53 -17.22
CA LEU A 70 -4.56 1.06 -16.51
C LEU A 70 -4.09 -0.31 -16.98
N GLN A 71 -4.83 -1.02 -17.84
CA GLN A 71 -4.39 -2.27 -18.48
C GLN A 71 -3.38 -1.99 -19.61
N THR A 72 -2.37 -1.19 -19.30
CA THR A 72 -1.33 -0.78 -20.25
C THR A 72 -0.12 -1.69 -20.12
N PRO A 73 0.81 -1.68 -21.11
CA PRO A 73 2.08 -2.38 -20.98
C PRO A 73 2.90 -1.98 -19.74
N LEU A 74 2.62 -0.83 -19.10
CA LEU A 74 3.27 -0.42 -17.86
C LEU A 74 2.92 -1.32 -16.68
N GLN A 75 1.83 -2.08 -16.73
CA GLN A 75 1.55 -3.10 -15.72
C GLN A 75 2.60 -4.23 -15.75
N HIS A 76 3.16 -4.55 -16.92
CA HIS A 76 4.27 -5.51 -17.04
C HIS A 76 5.58 -5.01 -16.41
N VAL A 77 5.71 -3.70 -16.16
CA VAL A 77 6.83 -3.16 -15.39
C VAL A 77 6.82 -3.70 -13.97
N LYS A 78 5.64 -3.90 -13.36
CA LYS A 78 5.55 -4.54 -12.03
C LYS A 78 6.14 -5.94 -12.05
N LEU A 79 5.76 -6.76 -13.03
CA LEU A 79 6.31 -8.11 -13.21
C LEU A 79 7.82 -8.10 -13.43
N SER A 80 8.32 -7.15 -14.23
CA SER A 80 9.75 -6.97 -14.47
C SER A 80 10.50 -6.66 -13.17
N TYR A 81 9.96 -5.75 -12.36
CA TYR A 81 10.52 -5.38 -11.06
C TYR A 81 10.48 -6.54 -10.07
N THR A 82 9.39 -7.31 -10.06
CA THR A 82 9.32 -8.57 -9.29
C THR A 82 10.43 -9.53 -9.71
N ASN A 83 10.63 -9.74 -11.01
CA ASN A 83 11.70 -10.61 -11.48
C ASN A 83 13.10 -10.08 -11.10
N TYR A 84 13.31 -8.76 -11.15
CA TYR A 84 14.57 -8.15 -10.70
C TYR A 84 14.81 -8.34 -9.20
N LEU A 85 13.78 -8.12 -8.37
CA LEU A 85 13.85 -8.38 -6.93
C LEU A 85 14.23 -9.83 -6.66
N LEU A 86 13.53 -10.77 -7.27
CA LEU A 86 13.78 -12.20 -7.09
C LEU A 86 15.19 -12.57 -7.53
N SER A 87 15.64 -12.07 -8.68
CA SER A 87 17.00 -12.33 -9.18
C SER A 87 18.09 -11.83 -8.22
N ARG A 88 17.82 -10.72 -7.52
CA ARG A 88 18.69 -10.16 -6.48
C ARG A 88 18.67 -10.96 -5.19
N LEU A 89 17.52 -11.52 -4.81
CA LEU A 89 17.37 -12.37 -3.62
C LEU A 89 17.88 -13.80 -3.84
N THR A 90 18.01 -14.24 -5.09
CA THR A 90 18.49 -15.57 -5.46
C THR A 90 19.74 -15.45 -6.34
N PRO A 91 20.87 -14.94 -5.81
CA PRO A 91 22.10 -14.82 -6.59
C PRO A 91 22.58 -16.20 -7.07
N ARG A 92 23.28 -16.20 -8.20
CA ARG A 92 23.99 -17.39 -8.67
C ARG A 92 25.07 -17.74 -7.65
N MET A 93 25.28 -19.03 -7.42
CA MET A 93 26.45 -19.46 -6.65
C MET A 93 27.64 -19.38 -7.61
N GLU A 94 28.70 -18.67 -7.21
CA GLU A 94 29.91 -18.50 -8.04
C GLU A 94 30.81 -19.76 -8.03
N ASP A 95 30.55 -20.70 -7.11
CA ASP A 95 31.53 -21.72 -6.72
C ASP A 95 31.20 -23.17 -7.17
N GLN A 96 30.34 -23.40 -8.17
CA GLN A 96 30.06 -24.77 -8.64
C GLN A 96 30.39 -24.98 -10.12
N GLN A 97 31.42 -25.82 -10.32
CA GLN A 97 31.83 -26.46 -11.58
C GLN A 97 30.65 -27.05 -12.37
N GLU A 98 30.67 -26.85 -13.69
CA GLU A 98 30.03 -27.66 -14.75
C GLU A 98 28.52 -27.96 -14.63
N LEU A 99 27.68 -26.97 -14.28
CA LEU A 99 26.27 -27.05 -14.69
C LEU A 99 26.11 -26.55 -16.13
N THR A 100 25.38 -27.31 -16.96
CA THR A 100 25.00 -26.81 -18.28
C THR A 100 24.08 -25.59 -18.13
N ALA A 101 24.13 -24.64 -19.07
CA ALA A 101 23.36 -23.40 -19.01
C ALA A 101 21.85 -23.62 -18.75
N GLY A 102 21.29 -24.70 -19.30
CA GLY A 102 19.88 -25.08 -19.08
C GLY A 102 19.59 -25.52 -17.64
N MET A 103 20.49 -26.26 -17.00
CA MET A 103 20.33 -26.69 -15.60
C MET A 103 20.41 -25.51 -14.63
N GLU A 104 21.28 -24.54 -14.90
CA GLU A 104 21.39 -23.32 -14.08
C GLU A 104 20.11 -22.48 -14.16
N GLU A 105 19.54 -22.36 -15.36
CA GLU A 105 18.30 -21.61 -15.57
C GLU A 105 17.13 -22.24 -14.81
N GLU A 106 16.98 -23.56 -14.88
CA GLU A 106 15.93 -24.28 -14.15
C GLU A 106 16.13 -24.19 -12.64
N LEU A 107 17.36 -24.32 -12.14
CA LEU A 107 17.64 -24.12 -10.72
C LEU A 107 17.31 -22.69 -10.26
N ALA A 108 17.63 -21.68 -11.08
CA ALA A 108 17.28 -20.29 -10.79
C ALA A 108 15.76 -20.08 -10.77
N LYS A 109 15.02 -20.62 -11.74
CA LYS A 109 13.55 -20.59 -11.76
C LYS A 109 12.97 -21.25 -10.51
N GLN A 110 13.49 -22.43 -10.12
CA GLN A 110 13.04 -23.15 -8.96
C GLN A 110 13.28 -22.37 -7.66
N LYS A 111 14.46 -21.75 -7.49
CA LYS A 111 14.76 -20.87 -6.35
C LYS A 111 13.78 -19.70 -6.26
N LYS A 112 13.53 -19.02 -7.38
CA LYS A 112 12.56 -17.91 -7.45
C LYS A 112 11.15 -18.37 -7.08
N LEU A 113 10.72 -19.52 -7.59
CA LEU A 113 9.41 -20.11 -7.29
C LEU A 113 9.27 -20.41 -5.79
N THR A 114 10.30 -20.99 -5.16
CA THR A 114 10.28 -21.27 -3.72
C THR A 114 10.17 -20.00 -2.88
N VAL A 115 10.83 -18.90 -3.28
CA VAL A 115 10.67 -17.61 -2.59
C VAL A 115 9.23 -17.09 -2.71
N LEU A 116 8.67 -17.11 -3.93
CA LEU A 116 7.30 -16.67 -4.17
C LEU A 116 6.27 -17.50 -3.38
N GLN A 117 6.45 -18.81 -3.31
CA GLN A 117 5.57 -19.70 -2.53
C GLN A 117 5.56 -19.34 -1.05
N LYS A 118 6.73 -19.05 -0.47
CA LYS A 118 6.84 -18.60 0.93
C LYS A 118 6.15 -17.26 1.14
N CYS A 119 6.39 -16.29 0.26
CA CYS A 119 5.74 -14.98 0.35
C CYS A 119 4.21 -15.08 0.22
N LEU A 120 3.72 -15.91 -0.71
CA LEU A 120 2.30 -16.13 -0.91
C LEU A 120 1.65 -16.79 0.31
N ALA A 121 2.32 -17.77 0.93
CA ALA A 121 1.83 -18.42 2.14
C ALA A 121 1.70 -17.42 3.30
N GLU A 122 2.69 -16.55 3.48
CA GLU A 122 2.63 -15.51 4.52
C GLU A 122 1.56 -14.45 4.21
N LEU A 123 1.47 -13.99 2.96
CA LEU A 123 0.47 -13.01 2.55
C LEU A 123 -0.95 -13.49 2.83
N LYS A 124 -1.25 -14.78 2.61
CA LYS A 124 -2.56 -15.38 2.90
C LYS A 124 -2.98 -15.20 4.36
N THR A 125 -2.04 -15.23 5.30
CA THR A 125 -2.33 -15.00 6.73
C THR A 125 -2.72 -13.54 7.02
N LEU A 126 -2.28 -12.60 6.17
CA LEU A 126 -2.45 -11.16 6.34
C LEU A 126 -3.63 -10.59 5.54
N VAL A 127 -4.16 -11.31 4.53
CA VAL A 127 -5.22 -10.80 3.64
C VAL A 127 -6.42 -10.26 4.42
N HIS A 128 -6.88 -11.00 5.42
CA HIS A 128 -8.04 -10.62 6.21
C HIS A 128 -7.82 -9.28 6.94
N ASP A 129 -6.66 -9.10 7.54
CA ASP A 129 -6.33 -7.86 8.25
C ASP A 129 -6.06 -6.72 7.27
N ALA A 130 -5.43 -7.00 6.13
CA ALA A 130 -5.25 -6.02 5.05
C ALA A 130 -6.60 -5.51 4.50
N LYS A 131 -7.62 -6.37 4.40
CA LYS A 131 -8.98 -5.95 4.02
C LYS A 131 -9.58 -4.94 5.00
N LYS A 132 -9.32 -5.08 6.30
CA LYS A 132 -9.79 -4.13 7.32
C LYS A 132 -9.18 -2.74 7.18
N CYS A 133 -8.07 -2.60 6.45
CA CYS A 133 -7.49 -1.30 6.15
C CYS A 133 -8.31 -0.52 5.10
N TYR A 134 -9.21 -1.16 4.36
CA TYR A 134 -10.09 -0.50 3.41
C TYR A 134 -11.40 -0.12 4.07
N ALA A 135 -11.87 1.10 3.81
CA ALA A 135 -13.15 1.59 4.31
C ALA A 135 -14.37 0.93 3.64
N GLU A 136 -14.16 0.37 2.45
CA GLU A 136 -15.15 -0.37 1.68
C GLU A 136 -14.77 -1.85 1.58
N GLU A 137 -15.76 -2.72 1.33
CA GLU A 137 -15.50 -4.13 1.07
C GLU A 137 -14.76 -4.27 -0.27
N VAL A 138 -13.55 -4.85 -0.22
CA VAL A 138 -12.71 -5.02 -1.41
C VAL A 138 -12.36 -6.49 -1.66
N THR A 139 -12.40 -6.88 -2.94
CA THR A 139 -11.84 -8.14 -3.41
C THR A 139 -10.33 -8.01 -3.54
N LEU A 140 -9.65 -8.26 -2.42
CA LEU A 140 -8.19 -8.34 -2.37
C LEU A 140 -7.74 -9.72 -2.86
N ASP A 141 -6.83 -9.74 -3.83
CA ASP A 141 -6.24 -10.97 -4.39
C ASP A 141 -4.76 -10.99 -4.05
N GLU A 142 -4.28 -12.14 -3.57
CA GLU A 142 -2.94 -12.32 -3.04
C GLU A 142 -1.88 -12.16 -4.12
N GLU A 143 -2.18 -12.53 -5.37
CA GLU A 143 -1.26 -12.37 -6.49
C GLU A 143 -0.97 -10.89 -6.74
N THR A 144 -2.02 -10.07 -6.82
CA THR A 144 -1.89 -8.62 -6.99
C THR A 144 -1.09 -8.00 -5.84
N MET A 145 -1.39 -8.37 -4.59
CA MET A 145 -0.64 -7.87 -3.42
C MET A 145 0.84 -8.23 -3.47
N LEU A 146 1.15 -9.46 -3.85
CA LEU A 146 2.52 -9.95 -3.95
C LEU A 146 3.29 -9.17 -5.03
N ILE A 147 2.69 -9.01 -6.21
CA ILE A 147 3.30 -8.29 -7.33
C ILE A 147 3.49 -6.80 -6.98
N ASP A 148 2.49 -6.16 -6.38
CA ASP A 148 2.57 -4.75 -5.99
C ASP A 148 3.61 -4.52 -4.89
N GLY A 149 3.65 -5.40 -3.89
CA GLY A 149 4.66 -5.37 -2.84
C GLY A 149 6.08 -5.55 -3.39
N CYS A 150 6.30 -6.53 -4.26
CA CYS A 150 7.58 -6.74 -4.93
C CYS A 150 7.99 -5.54 -5.80
N PHE A 151 7.04 -4.96 -6.54
CA PHE A 151 7.26 -3.75 -7.33
C PHE A 151 7.70 -2.58 -6.46
N ILE A 152 6.98 -2.27 -5.38
CA ILE A 152 7.30 -1.16 -4.46
C ILE A 152 8.68 -1.36 -3.85
N LEU A 153 9.00 -2.57 -3.36
CA LEU A 153 10.30 -2.87 -2.75
C LEU A 153 11.47 -2.68 -3.72
N GLU A 154 11.37 -3.22 -4.93
CA GLU A 154 12.42 -3.05 -5.95
C GLU A 154 12.51 -1.60 -6.44
N PHE A 155 11.37 -0.92 -6.58
CA PHE A 155 11.32 0.48 -6.98
C PHE A 155 12.03 1.38 -5.97
N LEU A 156 11.70 1.26 -4.69
CA LEU A 156 12.35 2.03 -3.62
C LEU A 156 13.84 1.69 -3.50
N TYR A 157 14.22 0.42 -3.68
CA TYR A 157 15.61 0.01 -3.70
C TYR A 157 16.40 0.69 -4.84
N ARG A 158 15.88 0.66 -6.06
CA ARG A 158 16.51 1.30 -7.23
C ARG A 158 16.57 2.81 -7.08
N TYR A 159 15.49 3.42 -6.58
CA TYR A 159 15.44 4.86 -6.32
C TYR A 159 16.53 5.28 -5.33
N ARG A 160 16.69 4.53 -4.22
CA ARG A 160 17.75 4.77 -3.24
C ARG A 160 19.14 4.67 -3.86
N ILE A 161 19.43 3.60 -4.60
CA ILE A 161 20.75 3.41 -5.24
C ILE A 161 21.04 4.55 -6.20
N ARG A 162 20.10 4.88 -7.10
CA ARG A 162 20.31 5.93 -8.10
C ARG A 162 20.55 7.29 -7.45
N THR A 163 19.80 7.61 -6.40
CA THR A 163 19.98 8.85 -5.64
C THR A 163 21.37 8.91 -4.99
N GLN A 164 21.84 7.80 -4.42
CA GLN A 164 23.19 7.73 -3.84
C GLN A 164 24.29 7.89 -4.90
N THR A 165 24.13 7.28 -6.07
CA THR A 165 25.09 7.42 -7.18
C THR A 165 25.18 8.87 -7.65
N VAL A 166 24.04 9.53 -7.90
CA VAL A 166 24.00 10.94 -8.33
C VAL A 166 24.64 11.86 -7.29
N ILE A 167 24.39 11.64 -5.99
CA ILE A 167 25.02 12.42 -4.91
C ILE A 167 26.54 12.20 -4.89
N LYS A 168 27.03 10.97 -5.09
CA LYS A 168 28.47 10.68 -5.15
C LYS A 168 29.12 11.36 -6.35
N GLU A 169 28.51 11.28 -7.53
CA GLU A 169 28.99 11.95 -8.75
C GLU A 169 29.06 13.47 -8.57
N ALA A 170 28.01 14.09 -8.02
CA ALA A 170 27.99 15.53 -7.76
C ALA A 170 29.08 15.98 -6.77
N LYS A 171 29.35 15.18 -5.73
CA LYS A 171 30.45 15.43 -4.79
C LYS A 171 31.82 15.28 -5.44
N SER A 172 32.00 14.26 -6.28
CA SER A 172 33.24 14.01 -7.02
C SER A 172 33.56 15.14 -8.02
N ILE A 173 32.54 15.69 -8.69
CA ILE A 173 32.71 16.84 -9.58
C ILE A 173 33.11 18.08 -8.79
N ARG A 174 32.47 18.34 -7.63
CA ARG A 174 32.84 19.48 -6.77
C ARG A 174 34.28 19.41 -6.29
N SER A 175 34.78 18.24 -5.89
CA SER A 175 36.17 18.08 -5.44
C SER A 175 37.20 18.20 -6.57
N PHE A 176 36.78 18.06 -7.84
CA PHE A 176 37.66 18.22 -8.99
C PHE A 176 37.80 19.69 -9.44
N ILE A 177 36.83 20.54 -9.09
CA ILE A 177 36.77 21.95 -9.49
C ILE A 177 37.26 22.89 -8.35
N SER A 178 37.45 22.37 -7.13
CA SER A 178 38.03 23.10 -5.98
C SER A 178 39.52 22.86 -5.85
#